data_AF-A0A955XF64-F1
#
_entry.id   AF-A0A955XF64-F1
#
_cell.length_a   1.000
_cell.length_b   1.000
_cell.length_c   1.000
_cell.angle_alpha   90.00
_cell.angle_beta   90.00
_cell.angle_gamma   90.00
#
_symmetry.space_group_name_H-M   'P 1'
#
loop_
_entity.id
_entity.type
_entity.pdbx_description
1 polymer ?
#
loop_
_entity_poly.entity_id
_entity_poly.type
_entity_poly.pdbx_seq_one_letter_code
_entity_poly.pdbx_strand_id
1 'polypeptide(L)'
;MTRSEDQNGKAKALELAFTQIEKQFGKGAIMRMGEGAVLPEIGKISTGSLILDHALGIGGVPRGRVTEIYGPEGSGKTTLALSVVANAQRLGGTAAFVDAEHALDPIYARKIGVDVDKLL
;
A
#
# COMPACT_ATOMS: atom_id res chain seq x y z
N MET A 1 22.25 29.74 -33.76
CA MET A 1 21.23 29.61 -32.70
C MET A 1 21.96 29.40 -31.40
N THR A 2 21.76 30.31 -30.47
CA THR A 2 22.53 30.35 -29.22
C THR A 2 22.05 29.24 -28.29
N ARG A 3 22.96 28.66 -27.49
CA ARG A 3 22.69 27.54 -26.58
C ARG A 3 21.55 27.83 -25.57
N SER A 4 21.22 29.10 -25.35
CA SER A 4 20.12 29.58 -24.52
C SER A 4 18.74 29.49 -25.19
N GLU A 5 18.64 29.68 -26.51
CA GLU A 5 17.36 29.61 -27.24
C GLU A 5 16.82 28.17 -27.30
N ASP A 6 17.73 27.19 -27.48
CA ASP A 6 17.40 25.76 -27.49
C ASP A 6 16.93 25.25 -26.10
N GLN A 7 17.53 25.76 -25.02
CA GLN A 7 17.11 25.44 -23.64
C GLN A 7 15.70 25.97 -23.33
N ASN A 8 15.38 27.18 -23.81
CA ASN A 8 14.06 27.79 -23.59
C ASN A 8 12.95 27.05 -24.38
N GLY A 9 13.25 26.61 -25.61
CA GLY A 9 12.33 25.79 -26.41
C GLY A 9 12.01 24.45 -25.77
N LYS A 10 13.02 23.76 -25.22
CA LYS A 10 12.85 22.49 -24.50
C LYS A 10 12.02 22.64 -23.22
N ALA A 11 12.24 23.70 -22.45
CA ALA A 11 11.45 23.98 -21.25
C ALA A 11 9.97 24.21 -21.59
N LYS A 12 9.69 24.98 -22.66
CA LYS A 12 8.32 25.27 -23.09
C LYS A 12 7.59 24.03 -23.62
N ALA A 13 8.28 23.18 -24.38
CA ALA A 13 7.72 21.91 -24.85
C ALA A 13 7.41 20.95 -23.68
N LEU A 14 8.27 20.93 -22.67
CA LEU A 14 8.06 20.14 -21.45
C LEU A 14 6.80 20.60 -20.69
N GLU A 15 6.64 21.90 -20.45
CA GLU A 15 5.46 22.45 -19.77
C GLU A 15 4.14 22.18 -20.51
N LEU A 16 4.17 22.25 -21.86
CA LEU A 16 3.02 21.89 -22.68
C LEU A 16 2.66 20.40 -22.54
N ALA A 17 3.65 19.52 -22.51
CA ALA A 17 3.43 18.09 -22.30
C ALA A 17 2.84 17.80 -20.91
N PHE A 18 3.35 18.44 -19.86
CA PHE A 18 2.79 18.35 -18.50
C PHE A 18 1.31 18.77 -18.48
N THR A 19 1.00 19.93 -19.07
CA THR A 19 -0.37 20.45 -19.15
C THR A 19 -1.31 19.52 -19.92
N GLN A 20 -0.84 18.91 -21.02
CA GLN A 20 -1.63 17.96 -21.79
C GLN A 20 -1.96 16.69 -21.00
N ILE A 21 -0.98 16.15 -20.26
CA ILE A 21 -1.16 14.97 -19.42
C ILE A 21 -2.16 15.27 -18.29
N GLU A 22 -2.04 16.39 -17.59
CA GLU A 22 -3.00 16.76 -16.53
C GLU A 22 -4.42 16.98 -17.07
N LYS A 23 -4.56 17.57 -18.25
CA LYS A 23 -5.88 17.78 -18.87
C LYS A 23 -6.56 16.47 -19.28
N GLN A 24 -5.78 15.47 -19.72
CA GLN A 24 -6.30 14.18 -20.15
C GLN A 24 -6.57 13.21 -18.99
N PHE A 25 -5.69 13.20 -17.98
CA PHE A 25 -5.68 12.16 -16.94
C PHE A 25 -5.97 12.69 -15.53
N GLY A 26 -6.16 14.00 -15.38
CA GLY A 26 -6.46 14.67 -14.11
C GLY A 26 -5.23 15.27 -13.43
N LYS A 27 -5.49 16.17 -12.47
CA LYS A 27 -4.43 16.80 -11.66
C LYS A 27 -3.63 15.73 -10.91
N GLY A 28 -2.30 15.84 -10.93
CA GLY A 28 -1.41 14.90 -10.27
C GLY A 28 -1.11 13.62 -11.06
N ALA A 29 -1.59 13.51 -12.31
CA ALA A 29 -1.24 12.40 -13.20
C ALA A 29 0.26 12.40 -13.60
N ILE A 30 0.91 13.55 -13.53
CA ILE A 30 2.36 13.70 -13.66
C ILE A 30 2.83 14.78 -12.70
N MET A 31 3.92 14.50 -11.99
CA MET A 31 4.50 15.41 -10.99
C MET A 31 6.02 15.27 -11.02
N ARG A 32 6.75 16.34 -10.70
CA ARG A 32 8.19 16.18 -10.46
C ARG A 32 8.40 15.48 -9.13
N MET A 33 9.31 14.50 -9.10
CA MET A 33 9.59 13.69 -7.90
C MET A 33 9.98 14.52 -6.67
N GLY A 34 10.59 15.69 -6.86
CA GLY A 34 10.98 16.61 -5.77
C GLY A 34 10.03 17.77 -5.53
N GLU A 35 9.02 17.98 -6.39
CA GLU A 35 7.92 18.90 -6.06
C GLU A 35 7.06 18.16 -5.06
N GLY A 36 7.26 18.50 -3.79
CA GLY A 36 6.60 17.87 -2.66
C GLY A 36 5.09 17.97 -2.77
N ALA A 37 4.49 16.99 -3.45
CA ALA A 37 3.28 16.41 -2.93
C ALA A 37 3.68 15.92 -1.53
N VAL A 38 3.18 16.60 -0.50
CA VAL A 38 3.02 15.99 0.82
C VAL A 38 2.32 14.67 0.51
N LEU A 39 3.08 13.57 0.45
CA LEU A 39 2.50 12.27 0.21
C LEU A 39 1.42 12.15 1.28
N PRO A 40 0.14 12.02 0.91
CA PRO A 40 -0.92 11.91 1.91
C PRO A 40 -0.51 10.83 2.89
N GLU A 41 -0.68 11.12 4.19
CA GLU A 41 -0.26 10.22 5.26
C GLU A 41 -0.66 8.79 4.90
N ILE A 42 0.33 7.92 4.74
CA ILE A 42 0.08 6.55 4.30
C ILE A 42 -0.66 5.87 5.44
N GLY A 43 -1.95 5.65 5.26
CA GLY A 43 -2.75 4.86 6.19
C GLY A 43 -2.11 3.49 6.39
N LYS A 44 -2.26 2.92 7.58
CA LYS A 44 -1.59 1.67 7.98
C LYS A 44 -2.52 0.75 8.74
N ILE A 45 -2.22 -0.54 8.74
CA ILE A 45 -2.86 -1.56 9.56
C ILE A 45 -1.77 -2.25 10.38
N SER A 46 -1.92 -2.27 11.70
CA SER A 46 -0.98 -2.97 12.59
C SER A 46 -0.87 -4.44 12.21
N THR A 47 0.35 -4.98 12.26
CA THR A 47 0.62 -6.41 12.10
C THR A 47 0.18 -7.24 13.30
N GLY A 48 -0.14 -6.60 14.43
CA GLY A 48 -0.35 -7.25 15.72
C GLY A 48 0.95 -7.54 16.49
N SER A 49 2.12 -7.28 15.89
CA SER A 49 3.42 -7.35 16.55
C SER A 49 4.01 -5.96 16.69
N LEU A 50 4.15 -5.47 17.92
CA LEU A 50 4.72 -4.15 18.21
C LEU A 50 6.13 -3.99 17.62
N ILE A 51 6.94 -5.06 17.70
CA ILE A 51 8.32 -5.06 17.19
C ILE A 51 8.32 -4.92 15.66
N LEU A 52 7.44 -5.66 14.97
CA LEU A 52 7.37 -5.61 13.51
C LEU A 52 6.79 -4.27 13.02
N ASP A 53 5.76 -3.76 13.69
CA ASP A 53 5.18 -2.45 13.36
C ASP A 53 6.22 -1.34 13.49
N HIS A 54 7.04 -1.38 14.54
CA HIS A 54 8.17 -0.47 14.71
C HIS A 54 9.23 -0.66 13.61
N ALA A 55 9.59 -1.91 13.29
CA ALA A 55 10.58 -2.20 12.24
C ALA A 55 10.13 -1.73 10.84
N LEU A 56 8.81 -1.73 10.57
CA LEU A 56 8.24 -1.20 9.33
C LEU A 56 8.31 0.33 9.23
N GLY A 57 8.68 1.03 10.32
CA GLY A 57 8.90 2.48 10.37
C GLY A 57 7.62 3.31 10.35
N ILE A 58 6.62 2.90 9.59
CA ILE A 58 5.32 3.57 9.55
C ILE A 58 4.38 3.08 10.66
N GLY A 59 4.66 1.95 11.33
CA GLY A 59 3.81 1.39 12.40
C GLY A 59 2.82 0.31 11.93
N GLY A 60 3.05 -0.33 10.79
CA GLY A 60 2.19 -1.40 10.27
C GLY A 60 2.28 -1.56 8.76
N VAL A 61 1.43 -2.43 8.21
CA VAL A 61 1.30 -2.67 6.76
C VAL A 61 0.66 -1.46 6.08
N PRO A 62 1.23 -0.91 5.00
CA PRO A 62 0.69 0.27 4.31
C PRO A 62 -0.61 -0.05 3.56
N ARG A 63 -1.63 0.80 3.72
CA ARG A 63 -2.88 0.74 2.97
C ARG A 63 -2.68 1.26 1.55
N GLY A 64 -3.44 0.70 0.60
CA GLY A 64 -3.38 1.09 -0.81
C GLY A 64 -2.08 0.68 -1.51
N ARG A 65 -1.35 -0.29 -0.94
CA ARG A 65 -0.09 -0.81 -1.46
C ARG A 65 -0.10 -2.34 -1.39
N VAL A 66 0.69 -2.97 -2.24
CA VAL A 66 0.95 -4.42 -2.16
C VAL A 66 2.06 -4.65 -1.13
N THR A 67 1.87 -5.64 -0.26
CA THR A 67 2.87 -6.11 0.70
C THR A 67 3.03 -7.61 0.54
N GLU A 68 4.27 -8.07 0.44
CA GLU A 68 4.61 -9.49 0.31
C GLU A 68 5.19 -10.02 1.63
N ILE A 69 4.69 -11.17 2.08
CA ILE A 69 5.19 -11.91 3.24
C ILE A 69 5.66 -13.28 2.74
N TYR A 70 6.97 -13.52 2.72
CA TYR A 70 7.55 -14.76 2.24
C TYR A 70 8.39 -15.45 3.31
N GLY A 71 8.64 -16.75 3.13
CA GLY A 71 9.42 -17.57 4.07
C GLY A 71 9.06 -19.05 4.04
N PRO A 72 9.81 -19.89 4.78
CA PRO A 72 9.61 -21.34 4.84
C PRO A 72 8.20 -21.75 5.27
N GLU A 73 7.80 -22.99 4.98
CA GLU A 73 6.59 -23.58 5.55
C GLU A 73 6.67 -23.57 7.09
N GLY A 74 5.55 -23.27 7.75
CA GLY A 74 5.52 -23.16 9.21
C GLY A 74 6.16 -21.88 9.79
N SER A 75 6.70 -20.96 8.98
CA SER A 75 7.30 -19.71 9.47
C SER A 75 6.30 -18.67 9.99
N GLY A 76 5.00 -18.95 9.94
CA GLY A 76 3.94 -18.07 10.44
C GLY A 76 3.41 -17.05 9.43
N LYS A 77 3.65 -17.23 8.11
CA LYS A 77 3.14 -16.32 7.06
C LYS A 77 1.62 -16.10 7.15
N THR A 78 0.86 -17.20 7.15
CA THR A 78 -0.60 -17.18 7.23
C THR A 78 -1.08 -16.61 8.57
N THR A 79 -0.40 -16.96 9.67
CA THR A 79 -0.68 -16.39 11.00
C THR A 79 -0.51 -14.87 11.00
N LEU A 80 0.58 -14.36 10.42
CA LEU A 80 0.83 -12.92 10.32
C LEU A 80 -0.21 -12.23 9.44
N ALA A 81 -0.55 -12.81 8.29
CA ALA A 81 -1.59 -12.29 7.39
C ALA A 81 -2.96 -12.22 8.09
N LEU A 82 -3.36 -13.29 8.79
CA LEU A 82 -4.60 -13.32 9.56
C LEU A 82 -4.59 -12.32 10.73
N SER A 83 -3.44 -12.10 11.37
CA SER A 83 -3.29 -11.05 12.38
C SER A 83 -3.53 -9.66 11.79
N VAL A 84 -2.97 -9.35 10.61
CA VAL A 84 -3.24 -8.08 9.90
C VAL A 84 -4.74 -7.96 9.57
N VAL A 85 -5.38 -9.04 9.12
CA VAL A 85 -6.84 -9.08 8.86
C VAL A 85 -7.64 -8.77 10.13
N ALA A 86 -7.34 -9.43 11.25
CA ALA A 86 -8.01 -9.19 12.54
C ALA A 86 -7.86 -7.72 12.97
N ASN A 87 -6.67 -7.13 12.78
CA ASN A 87 -6.43 -5.71 13.05
C ASN A 87 -7.24 -4.80 12.12
N ALA A 88 -7.35 -5.12 10.84
CA ALA A 88 -8.18 -4.37 9.90
C ALA A 88 -9.67 -4.42 10.29
N GLN A 89 -10.19 -5.61 10.65
CA GLN A 89 -11.57 -5.79 11.09
C GLN A 89 -11.86 -5.02 12.39
N ARG A 90 -10.92 -5.00 13.34
CA ARG A 90 -11.07 -4.23 14.59
C ARG A 90 -11.20 -2.73 14.37
N LEU A 91 -10.59 -2.21 13.30
CA LEU A 91 -10.72 -0.82 12.87
C LEU A 91 -12.02 -0.56 12.07
N GLY A 92 -12.94 -1.53 12.04
CA GLY A 92 -14.19 -1.46 11.29
C GLY A 92 -14.05 -1.72 9.79
N GLY A 93 -12.89 -2.21 9.34
CA GLY A 93 -12.65 -2.58 7.95
C GLY A 93 -13.25 -3.93 7.57
N THR A 94 -13.47 -4.13 6.27
CA THR A 94 -13.78 -5.45 5.69
C THR A 94 -12.51 -6.06 5.11
N ALA A 95 -12.38 -7.38 5.23
CA ALA A 95 -11.27 -8.13 4.68
C ALA A 95 -11.78 -9.30 3.85
N ALA A 96 -10.98 -9.70 2.87
CA ALA A 96 -11.19 -10.90 2.07
C ALA A 96 -9.94 -11.77 2.16
N PHE A 97 -10.11 -13.08 2.18
CA PHE A 97 -9.01 -14.04 2.21
C PHE A 97 -9.12 -15.02 1.04
N VAL A 98 -8.19 -14.92 0.09
CA VAL A 98 -8.13 -15.82 -1.06
C VAL A 98 -7.23 -17.00 -0.70
N ASP A 99 -7.85 -18.11 -0.29
CA ASP A 99 -7.13 -19.34 0.04
C ASP A 99 -6.92 -20.22 -1.21
N ALA A 100 -5.76 -20.07 -1.83
CA ALA A 100 -5.36 -20.92 -2.96
C ALA A 100 -4.86 -22.31 -2.53
N GLU A 101 -4.46 -22.47 -1.26
CA GLU A 101 -3.86 -23.70 -0.73
C GLU A 101 -4.90 -24.62 -0.07
N HIS A 102 -6.15 -24.16 0.10
CA HIS A 102 -7.22 -24.85 0.82
C HIS A 102 -6.80 -25.27 2.25
N ALA A 103 -5.95 -24.48 2.89
CA ALA A 103 -5.30 -24.79 4.16
C ALA A 103 -5.75 -23.88 5.31
N LEU A 104 -6.67 -22.94 5.07
CA LEU A 104 -7.15 -22.03 6.11
C LEU A 104 -7.97 -22.79 7.16
N ASP A 105 -7.59 -22.66 8.43
CA ASP A 105 -8.34 -23.15 9.59
C ASP A 105 -9.20 -22.01 10.21
N PRO A 106 -10.55 -22.06 10.06
CA PRO A 106 -11.46 -21.07 10.63
C PRO A 106 -11.45 -21.00 12.17
N ILE A 107 -11.14 -22.10 12.84
CA ILE A 107 -11.07 -22.17 14.31
C ILE A 107 -9.81 -21.41 14.77
N TYR A 108 -8.68 -21.64 14.10
CA TYR A 108 -7.44 -20.91 14.39
C TYR A 108 -7.56 -19.42 14.05
N ALA A 109 -8.16 -19.06 12.91
CA ALA A 109 -8.39 -17.66 12.55
C ALA A 109 -9.20 -16.91 13.62
N ARG A 110 -10.28 -17.52 14.15
CA ARG A 110 -11.04 -16.97 15.28
C ARG A 110 -10.19 -16.76 16.52
N LYS A 111 -9.29 -17.68 16.86
CA LYS A 111 -8.38 -17.53 18.01
C LYS A 111 -7.42 -16.36 17.88
N ILE A 112 -7.06 -15.97 16.65
CA ILE A 112 -6.24 -14.78 16.36
C ILE A 112 -7.08 -13.49 16.38
N GLY A 113 -8.41 -13.60 16.50
CA GLY A 113 -9.33 -12.46 16.55
C GLY A 113 -9.90 -12.05 15.20
N VAL A 114 -9.81 -12.92 14.19
CA VAL A 114 -10.52 -12.72 12.92
C VAL A 114 -12.01 -12.95 13.15
N ASP A 115 -12.84 -12.00 12.75
CA ASP A 115 -14.28 -12.18 12.60
C ASP A 115 -14.53 -12.99 11.32
N VAL A 116 -14.45 -14.30 11.46
CA VAL A 116 -14.56 -15.26 10.35
C VAL A 116 -15.94 -15.22 9.70
N ASP A 117 -16.98 -14.88 10.47
CA ASP A 117 -18.36 -14.84 9.93
C ASP A 117 -18.57 -13.63 9.00
N LYS A 118 -17.67 -12.64 9.05
CA LYS A 118 -17.64 -11.47 8.15
C LYS A 118 -16.41 -11.44 7.23
N LEU A 119 -15.64 -12.52 7.17
CA LEU A 119 -14.51 -12.64 6.25
C LEU A 119 -15.01 -13.08 4.87
N LEU A 120 -14.66 -12.32 3.83
CA LEU A 120 -15.03 -12.61 2.44
C LEU A 120 -14.09 -13.61 1.77
#